data_AF-A0AAD4AFF8-F1
#
_entry.id   AF-A0AAD4AFF8-F1
#
_cell.length_a   1.000
_cell.length_b   1.000
_cell.length_c   1.000
_cell.angle_alpha   90.00
_cell.angle_beta   90.00
_cell.angle_gamma   90.00
#
_symmetry.space_group_name_H-M   'P 1'
#
loop_
_entity.id
_entity.type
_entity.pdbx_description
1 polymer ?
#
loop_
_entity_poly.entity_id
_entity_poly.type
_entity_poly.pdbx_seq_one_letter_code
_entity_poly.pdbx_strand_id
1 'polypeptide(L)' 'MATWQHVKRNKGAAGIDNMSIEEFNHFAKLHWLGIKQQLLNGTYQPLPVKRVMIYQSNK' A
#
# COMPACT_ATOMS: atom_id res chain seq x y z
N MET A 1 2.18 -7.54 -16.49
CA MET A 1 3.35 -7.16 -15.67
C MET A 1 2.93 -7.09 -14.21
N ALA A 2 3.73 -7.61 -13.29
CA ALA A 2 3.33 -7.71 -11.88
C ALA A 2 3.45 -6.35 -11.18
N THR A 3 2.32 -5.63 -11.02
CA THR A 3 2.21 -4.32 -10.33
C THR A 3 2.95 -4.29 -8.99
N TRP A 4 2.99 -5.43 -8.28
CA TRP A 4 3.72 -5.60 -7.02
C TRP A 4 5.23 -5.33 -7.11
N GLN A 5 5.86 -5.70 -8.23
CA GLN A 5 7.31 -5.50 -8.41
C GLN A 5 7.68 -4.01 -8.46
N HIS A 6 6.82 -3.19 -9.08
CA HIS A 6 7.00 -1.73 -9.11
C HIS A 6 6.85 -1.12 -7.72
N VAL A 7 5.84 -1.55 -6.96
CA VAL A 7 5.62 -1.08 -5.58
C VAL A 7 6.82 -1.39 -4.69
N LYS A 8 7.32 -2.63 -4.74
CA LYS A 8 8.53 -3.04 -4.02
C LYS A 8 9.75 -2.19 -4.37
N ARG A 9 9.95 -1.91 -5.67
CA ARG A 9 11.12 -1.16 -6.15
C ARG A 9 11.14 0.29 -5.65
N ASN A 10 9.98 0.91 -5.43
CA ASN A 10 9.89 2.30 -5.01
C ASN A 10 10.44 2.55 -3.59
N LYS A 11 10.53 1.52 -2.74
CA LYS A 11 11.01 1.62 -1.35
C LYS A 11 10.38 2.82 -0.59
N GLY A 12 9.10 3.06 -0.85
CA GLY A 12 8.37 4.20 -0.26
C GLY A 12 8.23 4.06 1.25
N ALA A 13 8.03 5.20 1.93
CA ALA A 13 7.70 5.20 3.34
C ALA A 13 6.34 4.52 3.61
N ALA A 14 6.22 3.88 4.77
CA ALA A 14 4.98 3.24 5.19
C ALA A 14 3.82 4.24 5.35
N GLY A 15 2.61 3.75 5.11
CA GLY A 15 1.37 4.51 5.26
C GLY A 15 0.97 4.75 6.72
N ILE A 16 -0.30 5.07 6.95
CA ILE A 16 -0.84 5.30 8.30
C ILE A 16 -0.82 4.03 9.17
N ASP A 17 -0.79 2.86 8.53
CA ASP A 17 -0.70 1.54 9.14
C ASP A 17 0.72 1.20 9.61
N ASN A 18 1.71 2.02 9.22
CA ASN A 18 3.13 1.80 9.44
C ASN A 18 3.63 0.43 8.92
N MET A 19 2.95 -0.14 7.93
CA MET A 19 3.28 -1.45 7.38
C MET A 19 4.48 -1.36 6.41
N SER A 20 5.48 -2.21 6.64
CA SER A 20 6.61 -2.42 5.73
C SER A 20 6.21 -3.24 4.48
N ILE A 21 7.08 -3.25 3.47
CA ILE A 21 6.87 -4.03 2.24
C ILE A 21 6.87 -5.54 2.53
N GLU A 22 7.70 -5.99 3.47
CA GLU A 22 7.79 -7.37 3.92
C GLU A 22 6.51 -7.80 4.65
N GLU A 23 6.02 -6.98 5.58
CA GLU A 23 4.77 -7.21 6.31
C GLU A 23 3.57 -7.22 5.37
N PHE A 24 3.51 -6.29 4.41
CA PHE A 24 2.45 -6.25 3.40
C PHE A 24 2.42 -7.53 2.57
N ASN A 25 3.57 -8.10 2.22
CA ASN A 25 3.63 -9.35 1.45
C ASN A 25 2.99 -10.52 2.22
N HIS A 26 3.16 -10.56 3.55
CA HIS A 26 2.53 -11.56 4.41
C HIS A 26 1.03 -11.30 4.58
N PHE A 27 0.67 -10.05 4.89
CA PHE A 27 -0.71 -9.60 5.03
C PHE A 27 -1.52 -9.89 3.76
N ALA A 28 -1.02 -9.51 2.59
CA ALA A 28 -1.70 -9.73 1.33
C ALA A 28 -1.97 -11.22 1.09
N LYS A 29 -1.02 -12.12 1.39
CA LYS A 29 -1.24 -13.57 1.23
C LYS A 29 -2.38 -14.09 2.12
N LEU A 30 -2.51 -13.58 3.35
CA LEU A 30 -3.54 -14.00 4.29
C LEU A 30 -4.92 -13.40 3.95
N HIS A 31 -4.95 -12.15 3.49
CA HIS A 31 -6.20 -11.38 3.37
C HIS A 31 -6.69 -11.19 1.92
N TRP A 32 -5.93 -11.64 0.91
CA TRP A 32 -6.22 -11.38 -0.51
C TRP A 32 -7.63 -11.79 -0.94
N LEU A 33 -8.12 -12.96 -0.50
CA LEU A 33 -9.46 -13.43 -0.87
C LEU A 33 -10.55 -12.46 -0.41
N GLY A 34 -10.45 -11.96 0.83
CA GLY A 34 -11.39 -10.97 1.36
C GLY A 34 -11.30 -9.63 0.64
N ILE A 35 -10.08 -9.13 0.42
CA ILE A 35 -9.86 -7.88 -0.32
C ILE A 35 -10.40 -7.98 -1.75
N LYS A 36 -10.15 -9.09 -2.44
CA LYS A 36 -10.67 -9.35 -3.79
C LYS A 36 -12.20 -9.33 -3.80
N GLN A 37 -12.85 -9.97 -2.83
CA GLN A 37 -14.31 -9.97 -2.75
C GLN A 37 -14.86 -8.55 -2.53
N GLN A 38 -14.23 -7.77 -1.64
CA GLN A 38 -14.63 -6.38 -1.41
C GLN A 38 -14.45 -5.50 -2.66
N LEU A 39 -13.36 -5.71 -3.41
CA LEU A 39 -13.12 -5.02 -4.67
C LEU A 39 -14.20 -5.36 -5.71
N LEU A 40 -14.55 -6.65 -5.86
CA LEU A 40 -15.60 -7.09 -6.79
C LEU A 40 -16.99 -6.58 -6.40
N ASN A 41 -17.27 -6.51 -5.09
CA ASN A 41 -18.53 -6.01 -4.57
C ASN A 41 -18.59 -4.47 -4.50
N GLY A 42 -17.50 -3.76 -4.81
CA GLY A 42 -17.43 -2.30 -4.69
C GLY A 42 -17.45 -1.77 -3.25
N THR A 43 -17.19 -2.63 -2.25
CA THR A 43 -17.21 -2.26 -0.82
C THR A 43 -15.82 -2.03 -0.24
N TYR A 44 -14.76 -2.16 -1.02
CA TYR A 44 -13.40 -1.94 -0.55
C TYR A 44 -13.18 -0.48 -0.18
N GLN A 45 -12.79 -0.22 1.07
CA GLN A 45 -12.44 1.10 1.56
C GLN A 45 -10.92 1.19 1.75
N PRO A 46 -10.20 1.98 0.92
CA PRO A 46 -8.78 2.18 1.11
C PRO A 46 -8.50 2.97 2.39
N LEU A 47 -7.37 2.69 3.02
CA LEU A 47 -6.90 3.48 4.15
C LEU A 47 -6.55 4.92 3.70
N PRO A 48 -6.77 5.93 4.56
CA PRO A 48 -6.33 7.28 4.25
C PRO A 48 -4.81 7.37 4.07
N VAL A 49 -4.37 8.35 3.28
CA VAL A 49 -2.94 8.58 3.00
C VAL A 49 -2.27 9.28 4.18
N LYS A 50 -1.04 8.87 4.51
CA LYS A 50 -0.21 9.52 5.53
C LYS A 50 0.32 10.86 4.99
N ARG A 51 -0.02 11.96 5.66
CA ARG A 51 0.54 13.28 5.35
C ARG A 51 1.98 13.37 5.83
N VAL A 52 2.88 13.75 4.94
CA VAL A 52 4.29 14.00 5.25
C VAL A 52 4.65 15.38 4.71
N MET A 53 5.18 16.24 5.57
CA MET A 53 5.74 17.53 5.16
C MET A 53 7.06 17.29 4.46
N ILE A 54 7.13 17.64 3.18
CA ILE A 54 8.36 17.62 2.38
C ILE A 54 8.79 19.05 2.09
N TYR A 55 10.02 19.39 2.43
CA TYR A 55 10.61 20.67 2.02
C TYR A 55 11.12 20.53 0.60
N GLN A 56 10.64 21.39 -0.30
CA GLN A 56 11.21 21.47 -1.64
C GLN A 56 12.56 22.17 -1.56
N SER A 57 13.59 21.55 -2.13
CA SER A 57 14.87 22.23 -2.35
C SER A 57 14.69 23.18 -3.53
N ASN A 58 14.69 24.49 -3.26
CA ASN A 58 14.76 25.49 -4.32
C ASN A 58 16.16 25.41 -4.94
N LYS A 59 16.22 24.94 -6.18
CA LYS A 59 17.42 25.06 -7.03
C LYS A 59 17.42 26.37 -7.78
#